data_AF-A0A1F5KSH9-F1
#
_entry.id   AF-A0A1F5KSH9-F1
#
_cell.length_a   1.000
_cell.length_b   1.000
_cell.length_c   1.000
_cell.angle_alpha   90.00
_cell.angle_beta   90.00
_cell.angle_gamma   90.00
#
_symmetry.space_group_name_H-M   'P 1'
#
loop_
_entity.id
_entity.type
_entity.pdbx_description
1 polymer ?
#
loop_
_entity_poly.entity_id
_entity_poly.type
_entity_poly.pdbx_seq_one_letter_code
_entity_poly.pdbx_strand_id
1 'polypeptide(L)'
;MKIRIKNLLSGKVYGRVARNHRLSKISPKVTKGFLGLSHRFSRVAIVALIIFYFGGYYPILSFPPVKSSKALAETNVQNDQIVTASFPQPVILPHVGYLSTRFSSWHPGVDIATGLGMPIHPITAGVVEQANYNLWGYGNNVVVTHPNGFKSMYAHMGKVFVSKDQTVTTETVLGEVGLTGFTSGPHTHLEVTYQGKAIDPLTILPSIPDMPASN
;
A
#
# COMPACT_ATOMS: atom_id res chain seq x y z
N MET A 1 -1.26 -28.58 53.87
CA MET A 1 -0.05 -27.95 54.47
C MET A 1 1.17 -28.82 54.18
N LYS A 2 2.28 -28.19 53.75
CA LYS A 2 3.61 -28.73 53.37
C LYS A 2 3.75 -29.48 52.04
N ILE A 3 4.20 -28.74 51.01
CA ILE A 3 5.09 -29.29 49.97
C ILE A 3 6.41 -28.51 50.04
N ARG A 4 7.51 -29.26 49.99
CA ARG A 4 8.90 -28.87 50.25
C ARG A 4 9.51 -28.22 49.00
N ILE A 5 10.01 -26.99 49.12
CA ILE A 5 10.85 -26.34 48.10
C ILE A 5 12.31 -26.61 48.46
N LYS A 6 13.08 -27.13 47.51
CA LYS A 6 14.53 -27.29 47.61
C LYS A 6 15.21 -26.35 46.62
N ASN A 7 16.23 -25.68 47.15
CA ASN A 7 17.50 -25.32 46.51
C ASN A 7 17.50 -24.14 45.52
N LEU A 8 18.51 -23.27 45.50
CA LEU A 8 19.61 -22.94 46.42
C LEU A 8 20.29 -21.70 45.78
N LEU A 9 20.60 -20.68 46.60
CA LEU A 9 21.81 -19.84 46.62
C LEU A 9 22.28 -19.14 45.33
N SER A 10 22.21 -17.80 45.24
CA SER A 10 23.09 -16.80 45.89
C SER A 10 24.53 -16.78 45.36
N GLY A 11 24.99 -15.61 44.89
CA GLY A 11 26.42 -15.32 44.82
C GLY A 11 26.85 -14.33 43.75
N LYS A 12 26.94 -13.05 44.13
CA LYS A 12 27.89 -12.07 43.55
C LYS A 12 29.30 -12.67 43.49
N VAL A 13 30.14 -12.21 42.55
CA VAL A 13 31.49 -11.62 42.80
C VAL A 13 32.25 -11.38 41.48
N TYR A 14 32.69 -10.13 41.32
CA TYR A 14 33.92 -9.58 40.70
C TYR A 14 34.75 -10.36 39.65
N GLY A 15 34.99 -9.67 38.51
CA GLY A 15 36.29 -9.07 38.20
C GLY A 15 37.41 -9.92 37.58
N ARG A 16 37.79 -9.60 36.34
CA ARG A 16 39.18 -9.44 35.81
C ARG A 16 39.12 -9.18 34.30
N VAL A 17 39.45 -7.97 33.84
CA VAL A 17 40.78 -7.52 33.38
C VAL A 17 41.30 -8.30 32.17
N ALA A 18 41.40 -7.51 31.09
CA ALA A 18 42.01 -7.73 29.80
C ALA A 18 43.24 -8.64 29.77
N ARG A 19 43.35 -9.44 28.70
CA ARG A 19 44.64 -9.73 28.06
C ARG A 19 44.50 -9.89 26.54
N ASN A 20 45.30 -9.05 25.88
CA ASN A 20 45.65 -8.98 24.47
C ASN A 20 45.86 -10.32 23.77
N HIS A 21 45.17 -10.51 22.64
CA HIS A 21 45.71 -11.29 21.53
C HIS A 21 45.99 -10.38 20.33
N ARG A 22 47.28 -10.33 20.03
CA ARG A 22 47.99 -9.65 18.97
C ARG A 22 47.54 -10.19 17.61
N LEU A 23 46.73 -9.42 16.87
CA LEU A 23 46.50 -9.67 15.45
C LEU A 23 47.50 -8.87 14.62
N SER A 24 48.41 -9.60 13.99
CA SER A 24 49.39 -9.08 13.05
C SER A 24 48.74 -8.70 11.72
N LYS A 25 49.03 -7.47 11.27
CA LYS A 25 49.21 -7.04 9.87
C LYS A 25 48.26 -7.65 8.82
N ILE A 26 47.17 -6.94 8.52
CA ILE A 26 46.63 -6.87 7.16
C ILE A 26 46.25 -5.41 6.88
N SER A 27 47.16 -4.70 6.24
CA SER A 27 46.91 -3.38 5.65
C SER A 27 46.03 -3.55 4.41
N PRO A 28 44.87 -2.87 4.29
CA PRO A 28 44.10 -2.91 3.07
C PRO A 28 44.87 -2.21 1.95
N LYS A 29 45.27 -2.99 0.93
CA LYS A 29 45.69 -2.45 -0.37
C LYS A 29 44.46 -1.80 -0.99
N VAL A 30 44.34 -0.48 -0.85
CA VAL A 30 43.41 0.32 -1.64
C VAL A 30 43.94 0.32 -3.07
N THR A 31 43.36 -0.55 -3.90
CA THR A 31 43.59 -0.56 -5.34
C THR A 31 43.05 0.74 -5.93
N LYS A 32 43.96 1.66 -6.23
CA LYS A 32 43.71 2.78 -7.14
C LYS A 32 43.51 2.23 -8.56
N GLY A 33 42.41 2.62 -9.18
CA GLY A 33 42.31 2.69 -10.65
C GLY A 33 41.15 1.94 -11.27
N PHE A 34 40.03 2.63 -11.50
CA PHE A 34 39.53 2.84 -12.87
C PHE A 34 38.45 3.94 -12.87
N LEU A 35 38.90 5.20 -12.78
CA LEU A 35 38.11 6.33 -13.26
C LEU A 35 39.04 7.18 -14.11
N GLY A 36 39.18 6.78 -15.37
CA GLY A 36 39.82 7.58 -16.40
C GLY A 36 38.91 8.75 -16.76
N LEU A 37 38.79 9.74 -15.89
CA LEU A 37 38.20 11.02 -16.23
C LEU A 37 39.33 11.92 -16.71
N SER A 38 39.50 11.99 -18.04
CA SER A 38 40.48 12.87 -18.66
C SER A 38 40.17 14.32 -18.28
N HIS A 39 41.17 15.01 -17.72
CA HIS A 39 41.15 16.44 -17.43
C HIS A 39 41.14 17.26 -18.73
N ARG A 40 40.00 17.29 -19.42
CA ARG A 40 39.70 18.28 -20.48
C ARG A 40 38.30 18.85 -20.33
N PHE A 41 37.96 19.31 -19.13
CA PHE A 41 36.92 20.32 -18.99
C PHE A 41 37.60 21.68 -18.96
N SER A 42 37.46 22.42 -20.06
CA SER A 42 37.86 23.82 -20.14
C SER A 42 37.31 24.56 -18.92
N ARG A 43 38.10 25.45 -18.30
CA ARG A 43 37.68 26.24 -17.13
C ARG A 43 36.33 26.96 -17.34
N VAL A 44 35.90 27.11 -18.58
CA VAL A 44 34.58 27.61 -19.02
C VAL A 44 33.40 26.73 -18.59
N ALA A 45 33.54 25.40 -18.55
CA ALA A 45 32.43 24.47 -18.23
C ALA A 45 32.04 24.49 -16.74
N ILE A 46 33.00 24.73 -15.85
CA ILE A 46 32.76 24.83 -14.40
C ILE A 46 32.09 26.16 -14.04
N VAL A 47 32.44 27.25 -14.75
CA VAL A 47 31.81 28.57 -14.56
C VAL A 47 30.34 28.56 -15.04
N ALA A 48 30.02 27.86 -16.12
CA ALA A 48 28.64 27.72 -16.60
C ALA A 48 27.73 26.95 -15.62
N LEU A 49 28.27 25.96 -14.90
CA LEU A 49 27.51 25.16 -13.92
C LEU A 49 27.11 25.96 -12.68
N ILE A 50 27.96 26.90 -12.25
CA ILE A 50 27.72 27.75 -11.07
C ILE A 50 26.68 28.85 -11.38
N ILE A 51 26.69 29.40 -12.59
CA ILE A 51 25.67 30.36 -13.05
C ILE A 51 24.29 29.68 -13.13
N PHE A 52 24.22 28.40 -13.51
CA PHE A 52 22.98 27.63 -13.51
C PHE A 52 22.42 27.35 -12.10
N TYR A 53 23.30 27.21 -11.09
CA TYR A 53 22.87 26.86 -9.73
C TYR A 53 22.49 28.07 -8.87
N PHE A 54 23.05 29.26 -9.14
CA PHE A 54 22.74 30.48 -8.38
C PHE A 54 21.95 31.55 -9.16
N GLY A 55 21.78 31.41 -10.48
CA GLY A 55 21.15 32.42 -11.34
C GLY A 55 19.63 32.31 -11.53
N GLY A 56 18.95 31.37 -10.87
CA GLY A 56 17.48 31.21 -10.99
C GLY A 56 16.97 30.84 -12.40
N TYR A 57 17.86 30.42 -13.30
CA TYR A 57 17.51 30.06 -14.67
C TYR A 57 17.19 28.56 -14.75
N TYR A 58 15.98 28.19 -14.36
CA TYR A 58 15.42 26.88 -14.71
C TYR A 58 14.76 27.02 -16.09
N PRO A 59 15.31 26.42 -17.17
CA PRO A 59 14.56 26.33 -18.40
C PRO A 59 13.28 25.57 -18.07
N ILE A 60 12.13 26.22 -18.24
CA ILE A 60 10.83 25.55 -18.22
C ILE A 60 10.87 24.59 -19.41
N LEU A 61 11.25 23.34 -19.17
CA LEU A 61 11.00 22.24 -20.09
C LEU A 61 9.48 22.11 -20.18
N SER A 62 8.90 22.83 -21.12
CA SER A 62 7.52 22.63 -21.55
C SER A 62 7.49 21.29 -22.28
N PHE A 63 7.26 20.21 -21.53
CA PHE A 63 6.84 18.97 -22.15
C PHE A 63 5.49 19.26 -22.81
N PRO A 64 5.33 19.04 -24.13
CA PRO A 64 4.01 19.13 -24.73
C PRO A 64 3.09 18.17 -23.94
N PRO A 65 1.83 18.55 -23.66
CA PRO A 65 0.90 17.62 -23.06
C PRO A 65 0.88 16.36 -23.93
N VAL A 66 1.13 15.21 -23.32
CA VAL A 66 1.06 13.92 -24.02
C VAL A 66 -0.35 13.83 -24.58
N LYS A 67 -0.50 14.04 -25.89
CA LYS A 67 -1.76 13.78 -26.58
C LYS A 67 -1.95 12.27 -26.50
N SER A 68 -2.84 11.82 -25.63
CA SER A 68 -3.27 10.42 -25.61
C SER A 68 -3.75 10.06 -27.01
N SER A 69 -3.03 9.17 -27.68
CA SER A 69 -3.40 8.74 -29.03
C SER A 69 -4.66 7.89 -28.93
N LYS A 70 -5.52 7.92 -29.96
CA LYS A 70 -6.71 7.06 -30.01
C LYS A 70 -6.36 5.59 -29.82
N ALA A 71 -5.25 5.13 -30.39
CA ALA A 71 -4.75 3.77 -30.22
C ALA A 71 -4.37 3.43 -28.76
N LEU A 72 -3.76 4.36 -28.02
CA LEU A 72 -3.48 4.16 -26.58
C LEU A 72 -4.79 4.11 -25.78
N ALA A 73 -5.75 4.98 -26.10
CA ALA A 73 -7.06 4.96 -25.46
C ALA A 73 -7.81 3.64 -25.74
N GLU A 74 -7.86 3.19 -26.99
CA GLU A 74 -8.48 1.93 -27.41
C GLU A 74 -7.81 0.70 -26.79
N THR A 75 -6.47 0.70 -26.69
CA THR A 75 -5.71 -0.38 -26.03
C THR A 75 -5.99 -0.42 -24.52
N ASN A 76 -6.07 0.73 -23.86
CA ASN A 76 -6.41 0.80 -22.44
C ASN A 76 -7.85 0.31 -22.20
N VAL A 77 -8.80 0.74 -23.03
CA VAL A 77 -10.18 0.23 -22.98
C VAL A 77 -10.21 -1.28 -23.14
N GLN A 78 -9.52 -1.84 -24.15
CA GLN A 78 -9.49 -3.28 -24.37
C GLN A 78 -8.89 -4.04 -23.17
N ASN A 79 -7.81 -3.52 -22.57
CA ASN A 79 -7.20 -4.10 -21.38
C ASN A 79 -8.16 -4.07 -20.19
N ASP A 80 -8.86 -2.95 -19.97
CA ASP A 80 -9.82 -2.81 -18.86
C ASP A 80 -10.98 -3.81 -19.03
N GLN A 81 -11.46 -4.04 -20.26
CA GLN A 81 -12.47 -5.06 -20.54
C GLN A 81 -11.97 -6.49 -20.24
N ILE A 82 -10.72 -6.82 -20.60
CA ILE A 82 -10.14 -8.14 -20.32
C ILE A 82 -9.97 -8.35 -18.80
N VAL A 83 -9.45 -7.32 -18.11
CA VAL A 83 -9.30 -7.35 -16.65
C VAL A 83 -10.66 -7.57 -15.99
N THR A 84 -11.67 -6.80 -16.39
CA THR A 84 -13.05 -6.92 -15.90
C THR A 84 -13.61 -8.33 -16.13
N ALA A 85 -13.48 -8.85 -17.35
CA ALA A 85 -13.99 -10.18 -17.72
C ALA A 85 -13.26 -11.33 -16.99
N SER A 86 -12.03 -11.09 -16.51
CA SER A 86 -11.24 -12.09 -15.77
C SER A 86 -11.50 -12.10 -14.26
N PHE A 87 -12.30 -11.18 -13.74
CA PHE A 87 -12.56 -11.07 -12.31
C PHE A 87 -13.38 -12.27 -11.80
N PRO A 88 -13.02 -12.89 -10.65
CA PRO A 88 -13.72 -14.06 -10.12
C PRO A 88 -15.20 -13.78 -9.81
N GLN A 89 -16.08 -14.71 -10.19
CA GLN A 89 -17.52 -14.65 -9.92
C GLN A 89 -17.89 -15.58 -8.76
N PRO A 90 -18.96 -15.29 -7.99
CA PRO A 90 -19.81 -14.09 -8.08
C PRO A 90 -19.10 -12.83 -7.55
N VAL A 91 -19.60 -11.67 -7.96
CA VAL A 91 -19.20 -10.36 -7.41
C VAL A 91 -20.39 -9.69 -6.71
N ILE A 92 -20.20 -9.27 -5.47
CA ILE A 92 -21.19 -8.55 -4.67
C ILE A 92 -20.64 -7.19 -4.21
N LEU A 93 -21.53 -6.31 -3.74
CA LEU A 93 -21.11 -5.14 -2.99
C LEU A 93 -20.68 -5.54 -1.57
N PRO A 94 -19.72 -4.83 -0.94
CA PRO A 94 -19.33 -5.10 0.43
C PRO A 94 -20.47 -4.92 1.44
N HIS A 95 -21.38 -3.98 1.14
CA HIS A 95 -22.63 -3.72 1.85
C HIS A 95 -23.53 -2.84 0.97
N VAL A 96 -24.79 -2.67 1.38
CA VAL A 96 -25.67 -1.66 0.78
C VAL A 96 -25.26 -0.25 1.21
N GLY A 97 -25.36 0.71 0.30
CA GLY A 97 -24.94 2.09 0.55
C GLY A 97 -24.95 2.93 -0.71
N TYR A 98 -24.30 4.09 -0.62
CA TYR A 98 -24.21 5.06 -1.70
C TYR A 98 -22.76 5.35 -2.05
N LEU A 99 -22.50 5.61 -3.32
CA LEU A 99 -21.18 6.02 -3.79
C LEU A 99 -20.93 7.48 -3.37
N SER A 100 -19.99 7.69 -2.45
CA SER A 100 -19.61 9.03 -1.98
C SER A 100 -18.37 9.57 -2.69
N THR A 101 -17.40 8.69 -2.98
CA THR A 101 -16.14 9.06 -3.65
C THR A 101 -15.82 8.05 -4.73
N ARG A 102 -15.41 8.54 -5.91
CA ARG A 102 -15.01 7.73 -7.06
C ARG A 102 -13.49 7.50 -7.11
N PHE A 103 -13.10 6.48 -7.86
CA PHE A 103 -11.71 6.21 -8.19
C PHE A 103 -11.07 7.39 -8.92
N SER A 104 -9.85 7.77 -8.53
CA SER A 104 -9.05 8.79 -9.20
C SER A 104 -7.56 8.62 -8.89
N SER A 105 -6.70 9.43 -9.51
CA SER A 105 -5.25 9.42 -9.25
C SER A 105 -4.87 9.73 -7.79
N TRP A 106 -5.76 10.40 -7.03
CA TRP A 106 -5.55 10.78 -5.64
C TRP A 106 -6.36 9.92 -4.66
N HIS A 107 -7.19 9.03 -5.19
CA HIS A 107 -8.09 8.16 -4.44
C HIS A 107 -8.14 6.78 -5.14
N PRO A 108 -7.24 5.85 -4.81
CA PRO A 108 -7.05 4.59 -5.54
C PRO A 108 -8.13 3.53 -5.24
N GLY A 109 -9.34 3.97 -4.88
CA GLY A 109 -10.48 3.13 -4.55
C GLY A 109 -11.80 3.89 -4.70
N VAL A 110 -12.86 3.29 -4.19
CA VAL A 110 -14.19 3.92 -4.05
C VAL A 110 -14.60 3.96 -2.59
N ASP A 111 -15.35 4.99 -2.24
CA ASP A 111 -15.97 5.09 -0.91
C ASP A 111 -17.46 4.80 -1.03
N ILE A 112 -17.92 3.83 -0.24
CA ILE A 112 -19.33 3.44 -0.17
C ILE A 112 -19.85 3.86 1.20
N ALA A 113 -20.60 4.96 1.24
CA ALA A 113 -21.19 5.51 2.45
C ALA A 113 -22.35 4.64 2.95
N THR A 114 -22.36 4.37 4.25
CA THR A 114 -23.42 3.61 4.95
C THR A 114 -23.40 3.92 6.45
N GLY A 115 -24.18 3.20 7.26
CA GLY A 115 -24.20 3.36 8.71
C GLY A 115 -23.02 2.70 9.45
N LEU A 116 -22.67 3.22 10.63
CA LEU A 116 -21.74 2.55 11.56
C LEU A 116 -22.23 1.14 11.92
N GLY A 117 -21.29 0.21 12.07
CA GLY A 117 -21.59 -1.17 12.44
C GLY A 117 -22.17 -2.02 11.30
N MET A 118 -22.33 -1.46 10.09
CA MET A 118 -22.78 -2.23 8.94
C MET A 118 -21.76 -3.34 8.62
N PRO A 119 -22.19 -4.62 8.48
CA PRO A 119 -21.29 -5.71 8.12
C PRO A 119 -20.61 -5.47 6.77
N ILE A 120 -19.31 -5.75 6.69
CA ILE A 120 -18.52 -5.67 5.46
C ILE A 120 -18.23 -7.08 4.97
N HIS A 121 -18.66 -7.38 3.75
CA HIS A 121 -18.44 -8.64 3.06
C HIS A 121 -17.34 -8.51 1.99
N PRO A 122 -16.60 -9.59 1.68
CA PRO A 122 -15.69 -9.56 0.55
C PRO A 122 -16.46 -9.54 -0.76
N ILE A 123 -16.01 -8.74 -1.72
CA ILE A 123 -16.65 -8.60 -3.04
C ILE A 123 -16.67 -9.92 -3.81
N THR A 124 -15.73 -10.83 -3.54
CA THR A 124 -15.72 -12.21 -4.03
C THR A 124 -14.93 -13.12 -3.09
N ALA A 125 -14.99 -14.43 -3.28
CA ALA A 125 -14.28 -15.40 -2.44
C ALA A 125 -12.76 -15.24 -2.54
N GLY A 126 -12.04 -15.59 -1.48
CA GLY A 126 -10.59 -15.43 -1.44
C GLY A 126 -9.94 -15.87 -0.14
N VAL A 127 -8.71 -15.41 0.08
CA VAL A 127 -7.94 -15.66 1.30
C VAL A 127 -7.47 -14.31 1.87
N VAL A 128 -7.68 -14.10 3.16
CA VAL A 128 -7.22 -12.90 3.87
C VAL A 128 -5.70 -12.89 3.87
N GLU A 129 -5.11 -11.94 3.14
CA GLU A 129 -3.67 -11.74 3.13
C GLU A 129 -3.20 -11.03 4.39
N GLN A 130 -3.97 -10.01 4.83
CA GLN A 130 -3.63 -9.14 5.94
C GLN A 130 -4.89 -8.64 6.64
N ALA A 131 -4.78 -8.48 7.97
CA ALA A 131 -5.78 -7.84 8.82
C ALA A 131 -5.00 -6.94 9.79
N ASN A 132 -4.92 -5.64 9.48
CA ASN A 132 -3.96 -4.72 10.08
C ASN A 132 -4.65 -3.45 10.60
N TYR A 133 -3.89 -2.67 11.39
CA TYR A 133 -4.24 -1.32 11.78
C TYR A 133 -3.16 -0.34 11.31
N ASN A 134 -3.59 0.67 10.55
CA ASN A 134 -2.76 1.78 10.08
C ASN A 134 -3.21 3.08 10.77
N LEU A 135 -2.40 3.58 11.71
CA LEU A 135 -2.73 4.77 12.50
C LEU A 135 -3.01 6.02 11.64
N TRP A 136 -2.28 6.17 10.53
CA TRP A 136 -2.41 7.29 9.61
C TRP A 136 -2.75 6.74 8.22
N GLY A 137 -4.01 6.86 7.80
CA GLY A 137 -4.51 6.32 6.53
C GLY A 137 -5.70 5.40 6.73
N TYR A 138 -5.55 4.11 6.40
CA TYR A 138 -6.64 3.14 6.31
C TYR A 138 -7.33 2.74 7.62
N GLY A 139 -6.76 3.05 8.79
CA GLY A 139 -7.30 2.56 10.05
C GLY A 139 -7.25 1.03 10.12
N ASN A 140 -8.28 0.41 10.71
CA ASN A 140 -8.49 -1.02 10.62
C ASN A 140 -8.82 -1.39 9.16
N ASN A 141 -8.06 -2.32 8.61
CA ASN A 141 -8.25 -2.77 7.24
C ASN A 141 -7.98 -4.26 7.07
N VAL A 142 -8.59 -4.81 6.02
CA VAL A 142 -8.43 -6.20 5.59
C VAL A 142 -8.08 -6.22 4.11
N VAL A 143 -7.09 -7.02 3.73
CA VAL A 143 -6.74 -7.30 2.33
C VAL A 143 -7.11 -8.74 2.04
N VAL A 144 -7.90 -8.98 0.98
CA VAL A 144 -8.27 -10.31 0.50
C VAL A 144 -7.62 -10.54 -0.86
N THR A 145 -6.89 -11.65 -0.98
CA THR A 145 -6.39 -12.16 -2.25
C THR A 145 -7.42 -13.03 -2.94
N HIS A 146 -7.56 -12.85 -4.25
CA HIS A 146 -8.48 -13.58 -5.09
C HIS A 146 -7.73 -14.32 -6.19
N PRO A 147 -8.37 -15.29 -6.87
CA PRO A 147 -7.83 -15.89 -8.08
C PRO A 147 -7.45 -14.85 -9.15
N ASN A 148 -6.66 -15.28 -10.14
CA ASN A 148 -6.23 -14.47 -11.28
C ASN A 148 -5.37 -13.24 -10.93
N GLY A 149 -4.86 -13.14 -9.70
CA GLY A 149 -3.94 -12.07 -9.30
C GLY A 149 -4.64 -10.77 -8.88
N PHE A 150 -5.93 -10.86 -8.53
CA PHE A 150 -6.67 -9.76 -7.94
C PHE A 150 -6.49 -9.69 -6.42
N LYS A 151 -6.56 -8.48 -5.88
CA LYS A 151 -6.72 -8.25 -4.44
C LYS A 151 -7.75 -7.16 -4.21
N SER A 152 -8.51 -7.27 -3.12
CA SER A 152 -9.36 -6.20 -2.61
C SER A 152 -8.92 -5.78 -1.22
N MET A 153 -8.93 -4.47 -0.94
CA MET A 153 -8.66 -3.92 0.39
C MET A 153 -9.88 -3.16 0.89
N TYR A 154 -10.25 -3.41 2.14
CA TYR A 154 -11.39 -2.81 2.82
C TYR A 154 -10.86 -2.05 4.04
N ALA A 155 -11.14 -0.75 4.14
CA ALA A 155 -10.59 0.11 5.18
C ALA A 155 -11.67 0.85 6.00
N HIS A 156 -11.19 1.61 6.99
CA HIS A 156 -11.99 2.39 7.93
C HIS A 156 -12.91 1.55 8.81
N MET A 157 -12.59 0.28 9.03
CA MET A 157 -13.42 -0.60 9.85
C MET A 157 -13.46 -0.16 11.32
N GLY A 158 -14.60 -0.37 11.98
CA GLY A 158 -14.71 -0.21 13.43
C GLY A 158 -14.08 -1.40 14.15
N LYS A 159 -14.32 -2.59 13.61
CA LYS A 159 -13.81 -3.86 14.12
C LYS A 159 -13.55 -4.82 12.97
N VAL A 160 -12.54 -5.67 13.15
CA VAL A 160 -12.17 -6.75 12.24
C VAL A 160 -12.54 -8.08 12.88
N PHE A 161 -13.15 -8.99 12.11
CA PHE A 161 -13.60 -10.30 12.56
C PHE A 161 -12.82 -11.47 11.96
N VAL A 162 -11.95 -11.20 10.99
CA VAL A 162 -11.14 -12.21 10.30
C VAL A 162 -9.67 -12.08 10.65
N SER A 163 -8.92 -13.16 10.45
CA SER A 163 -7.46 -13.19 10.63
C SER A 163 -6.74 -13.53 9.33
N LYS A 164 -5.45 -13.21 9.28
CA LYS A 164 -4.56 -13.61 8.20
C LYS A 164 -4.68 -15.12 7.91
N ASP A 165 -4.56 -15.46 6.62
CA ASP A 165 -4.62 -16.80 6.03
C ASP A 165 -6.01 -17.48 6.11
N GLN A 166 -7.04 -16.77 6.60
CA GLN A 166 -8.41 -17.27 6.62
C GLN A 166 -9.02 -17.27 5.21
N THR A 167 -9.63 -18.40 4.80
CA THR A 167 -10.46 -18.48 3.60
C THR A 167 -11.82 -17.81 3.85
N VAL A 168 -12.27 -17.00 2.90
CA VAL A 168 -13.52 -16.24 2.99
C VAL A 168 -14.37 -16.45 1.73
N THR A 169 -15.67 -16.47 1.92
CA THR A 169 -16.70 -16.45 0.86
C THR A 169 -17.44 -15.12 0.89
N THR A 170 -18.30 -14.84 -0.10
CA THR A 170 -19.16 -13.65 -0.12
C THR A 170 -20.05 -13.53 1.12
N GLU A 171 -20.35 -14.64 1.79
CA GLU A 171 -21.16 -14.67 3.02
C GLU A 171 -20.34 -14.35 4.28
N THR A 172 -19.01 -14.32 4.19
CA THR A 172 -18.14 -14.08 5.35
C THR A 172 -18.14 -12.60 5.72
N VAL A 173 -18.36 -12.30 7.00
CA VAL A 173 -18.23 -10.93 7.51
C VAL A 173 -16.76 -10.67 7.86
N LEU A 174 -16.12 -9.76 7.13
CA LEU A 174 -14.72 -9.35 7.37
C LEU A 174 -14.59 -8.50 8.63
N GLY A 175 -15.59 -7.65 8.86
CA GLY A 175 -15.59 -6.62 9.87
C GLY A 175 -16.86 -5.79 9.78
N GLU A 176 -16.85 -4.63 10.41
CA GLU A 176 -17.96 -3.68 10.39
C GLU A 176 -17.49 -2.27 10.05
N VAL A 177 -18.35 -1.48 9.40
CA VAL A 177 -18.08 -0.08 9.07
C VAL A 177 -17.83 0.73 10.34
N GLY A 178 -16.78 1.55 10.33
CA GLY A 178 -16.41 2.38 11.46
C GLY A 178 -15.86 3.74 11.05
N LEU A 179 -14.99 4.27 11.91
CA LEU A 179 -14.40 5.61 11.79
C LEU A 179 -12.90 5.61 12.12
N THR A 180 -12.20 4.50 11.85
CA THR A 180 -10.77 4.43 12.13
C THR A 180 -9.95 4.97 10.94
N GLY A 181 -8.78 5.55 11.23
CA GLY A 181 -7.93 6.16 10.20
C GLY A 181 -8.44 7.53 9.76
N PHE A 182 -8.12 7.91 8.52
CA PHE A 182 -8.50 9.20 7.94
C PHE A 182 -9.83 9.09 7.21
N THR A 183 -10.89 9.57 7.84
CA THR A 183 -12.27 9.47 7.34
C THR A 183 -13.06 10.72 7.70
N SER A 184 -13.95 11.14 6.81
CA SER A 184 -14.89 12.26 7.01
C SER A 184 -16.24 11.82 7.58
N GLY A 185 -16.52 10.51 7.61
CA GLY A 185 -17.80 9.95 8.05
C GLY A 185 -17.89 8.44 7.77
N PRO A 186 -18.93 7.74 8.23
CA PRO A 186 -19.01 6.28 8.10
C PRO A 186 -19.11 5.83 6.63
N HIS A 187 -18.11 5.07 6.17
CA HIS A 187 -18.05 4.47 4.84
C HIS A 187 -17.08 3.28 4.83
N THR A 188 -17.19 2.43 3.81
CA THR A 188 -16.12 1.49 3.44
C THR A 188 -15.31 2.08 2.30
N HIS A 189 -14.01 2.24 2.51
CA HIS A 189 -13.06 2.50 1.41
C HIS A 189 -12.62 1.15 0.82
N LEU A 190 -12.89 0.96 -0.47
CA LEU A 190 -12.61 -0.25 -1.22
C LEU A 190 -11.60 0.03 -2.33
N GLU A 191 -10.43 -0.60 -2.23
CA GLU A 191 -9.46 -0.64 -3.33
C GLU A 191 -9.47 -2.01 -4.01
N VAL A 192 -9.23 -2.02 -5.32
CA VAL A 192 -9.03 -3.26 -6.08
C VAL A 192 -7.74 -3.14 -6.87
N THR A 193 -6.89 -4.17 -6.78
CA THR A 193 -5.66 -4.25 -7.55
C THR A 193 -5.62 -5.49 -8.41
N TYR A 194 -5.04 -5.38 -9.60
CA TYR A 194 -4.75 -6.48 -10.51
C TYR A 194 -3.26 -6.46 -10.83
N GLN A 195 -2.55 -7.56 -10.52
CA GLN A 195 -1.11 -7.69 -10.75
C GLN A 195 -0.29 -6.51 -10.18
N GLY A 196 -0.71 -6.00 -9.02
CA GLY A 196 -0.05 -4.91 -8.31
C GLY A 196 -0.39 -3.49 -8.79
N LYS A 197 -1.32 -3.34 -9.74
CA LYS A 197 -1.82 -2.03 -10.18
C LYS A 197 -3.26 -1.82 -9.70
N ALA A 198 -3.55 -0.63 -9.18
CA ALA A 198 -4.92 -0.24 -8.84
C ALA A 198 -5.76 -0.15 -10.12
N ILE A 199 -6.99 -0.65 -10.04
CA ILE A 199 -8.00 -0.53 -11.08
C ILE A 199 -9.24 0.12 -10.48
N ASP A 200 -10.07 0.76 -11.31
CA ASP A 200 -11.34 1.31 -10.84
C ASP A 200 -12.29 0.17 -10.41
N PRO A 201 -12.65 0.06 -9.11
CA PRO A 201 -13.57 -0.95 -8.63
C PRO A 201 -14.93 -0.93 -9.33
N LEU A 202 -15.38 0.22 -9.84
CA LEU A 202 -16.67 0.33 -10.53
C LEU A 202 -16.71 -0.42 -11.87
N THR A 203 -15.56 -0.84 -12.39
CA THR A 203 -15.52 -1.68 -13.60
C THR A 203 -16.01 -3.11 -13.34
N ILE A 204 -15.87 -3.61 -12.11
CA ILE A 204 -16.23 -4.99 -11.73
C ILE A 204 -17.43 -5.09 -10.78
N LEU A 205 -17.71 -4.03 -10.02
CA LEU A 205 -18.79 -4.04 -9.03
C LEU A 205 -20.17 -3.93 -9.68
N PRO A 206 -21.21 -4.51 -9.04
CA PRO A 206 -22.58 -4.13 -9.33
C PRO A 206 -22.80 -2.61 -9.20
N SER A 207 -23.82 -2.08 -9.88
CA SER A 207 -24.15 -0.66 -9.82
C SER A 207 -24.41 -0.19 -8.38
N ILE A 208 -23.81 0.95 -8.00
CA ILE A 208 -23.97 1.59 -6.70
C ILE A 208 -24.72 2.91 -6.94
N PRO A 209 -25.82 3.19 -6.21
CA PRO A 209 -26.50 4.47 -6.34
C PRO A 209 -25.60 5.62 -5.86
N ASP A 210 -25.66 6.75 -6.56
CA ASP A 210 -24.99 7.96 -6.11
C ASP A 210 -25.62 8.51 -4.83
N MET A 211 -24.81 9.16 -4.00
CA MET A 211 -25.32 9.90 -2.85
C MET A 211 -26.39 10.91 -3.31
N PRO A 212 -27.56 10.96 -2.66
CA PRO A 212 -28.58 11.92 -3.00
C PRO A 212 -28.05 13.34 -2.81
N ALA A 213 -28.38 14.25 -3.73
CA ALA A 213 -28.02 15.65 -3.60
C ALA A 213 -28.58 16.20 -2.27
N SER A 214 -27.75 16.92 -1.51
CA SER A 214 -28.22 17.68 -0.36
C SER A 214 -29.13 18.80 -0.87
N ASN A 215 -30.43 18.71 -0.56
CA ASN A 215 -31.39 19.81 -0.78
C ASN A 215 -31.09 20.99 0.13
#